data_AF-A0A955T031-F1
#
_entry.id   AF-A0A955T031-F1
#
_cell.length_a   1.000
_cell.length_b   1.000
_cell.length_c   1.000
_cell.angle_alpha   90.00
_cell.angle_beta   90.00
_cell.angle_gamma   90.00
#
_symmetry.space_group_name_H-M   'P 1'
#
loop_
_entity.id
_entity.type
_entity.pdbx_description
1 polymer ?
#
loop_
_entity_poly.entity_id
_entity_poly.type
_entity_poly.pdbx_seq_one_letter_code
_entity_poly.pdbx_strand_id
1 'polypeptide(L)'
;MKNLTLLFSFLLVPVIAFAGSTSLDPDGGIRLNGERWFPLGIYEVPKDATEFELFKSTGFDFVRGNADAGFLDQAGEHGFQVWIPLGGFSEVPDEAAKLKLQAHIQPVQNHPALAIWELPDEALWNCEQTRRAANDKE
;
A
#
# COMPACT_ATOMS: atom_id res chain seq x y z
N MET A 1 -42.58 4.24 -43.61
CA MET A 1 -42.33 4.09 -42.16
C MET A 1 -41.33 2.97 -41.97
N LYS A 2 -40.05 3.28 -41.76
CA LYS A 2 -39.00 2.29 -41.48
C LYS A 2 -38.45 2.64 -40.10
N ASN A 3 -38.73 1.78 -39.13
CA ASN A 3 -38.27 1.92 -37.75
C ASN A 3 -36.76 1.61 -37.73
N LEU A 4 -35.96 2.61 -37.38
CA LEU A 4 -34.53 2.48 -37.16
C LEU A 4 -34.31 2.14 -35.68
N THR A 5 -34.17 0.85 -35.39
CA THR A 5 -33.79 0.38 -34.06
C THR A 5 -32.29 0.60 -33.86
N LEU A 6 -31.92 1.59 -33.04
CA LEU A 6 -30.54 1.80 -32.61
C LEU A 6 -30.22 0.79 -31.50
N LEU A 7 -29.35 -0.19 -31.78
CA LEU A 7 -28.75 -1.06 -30.78
C LEU A 7 -27.53 -0.34 -30.16
N PHE A 8 -27.64 0.10 -28.92
CA PHE A 8 -26.51 0.54 -28.11
C PHE A 8 -25.83 -0.71 -27.52
N SER A 9 -24.75 -1.17 -28.15
CA SER A 9 -23.86 -2.17 -27.55
C SER A 9 -22.97 -1.49 -26.52
N PHE A 10 -23.23 -1.72 -25.23
CA PHE A 10 -22.28 -1.46 -24.15
C PHE A 10 -21.11 -2.45 -24.30
N LEU A 11 -19.98 -1.97 -24.83
CA LEU A 11 -18.71 -2.68 -24.74
C LEU A 11 -18.24 -2.62 -23.28
N LEU A 12 -18.44 -3.71 -22.53
CA LEU A 12 -17.69 -3.94 -21.29
C LEU A 12 -16.21 -4.10 -21.67
N VAL A 13 -15.44 -3.03 -21.52
CA VAL A 13 -13.98 -3.16 -21.49
C VAL A 13 -13.64 -3.72 -20.11
N PRO A 14 -13.03 -4.90 -20.00
CA PRO A 14 -12.52 -5.35 -18.71
C PRO A 14 -11.47 -4.33 -18.27
N VAL A 15 -11.73 -3.65 -17.16
CA VAL A 15 -10.71 -2.85 -16.47
C VAL A 15 -9.72 -3.87 -15.93
N ILE A 16 -8.66 -4.12 -16.69
CA ILE A 16 -7.51 -4.85 -16.18
C ILE A 16 -6.90 -3.92 -15.13
N ALA A 17 -7.13 -4.23 -13.86
CA ALA A 17 -6.43 -3.58 -12.75
C ALA A 17 -4.94 -3.88 -12.91
N PHE A 18 -4.20 -2.96 -13.51
CA PHE A 18 -2.75 -3.02 -13.53
C PHE A 18 -2.26 -2.61 -12.15
N ALA A 19 -1.45 -3.48 -11.53
CA ALA A 19 -0.62 -3.08 -10.41
C ALA A 19 0.18 -1.84 -10.84
N GLY A 20 0.20 -0.81 -9.99
CA GLY A 20 0.97 0.38 -10.31
C GLY A 20 2.45 0.06 -10.50
N SER A 21 3.12 0.78 -11.40
CA SER A 21 4.57 0.62 -11.57
C SER A 21 5.31 1.58 -10.63
N THR A 22 6.19 1.04 -9.79
CA THR A 22 7.04 1.85 -8.90
C THR A 22 8.48 1.81 -9.39
N SER A 23 9.12 2.96 -9.48
CA SER A 23 10.55 3.08 -9.80
C SER A 23 11.21 4.21 -9.02
N LEU A 24 12.55 4.26 -9.05
CA LEU A 24 13.34 5.33 -8.45
C LEU A 24 14.05 6.12 -9.55
N ASP A 25 13.99 7.44 -9.45
CA ASP A 25 14.85 8.35 -10.20
C ASP A 25 16.31 8.24 -9.71
N PRO A 26 17.31 8.66 -10.52
CA PRO A 26 18.72 8.64 -10.11
C PRO A 26 19.04 9.45 -8.84
N ASP A 27 18.18 10.41 -8.49
CA ASP A 27 18.28 11.22 -7.27
C ASP A 27 17.54 10.63 -6.06
N GLY A 28 16.99 9.42 -6.20
CA GLY A 28 16.24 8.73 -5.15
C GLY A 28 14.76 9.13 -5.07
N GLY A 29 14.27 10.01 -5.95
CA GLY A 29 12.85 10.32 -6.04
C GLY A 29 12.01 9.11 -6.44
N ILE A 30 10.84 8.95 -5.83
CA ILE A 30 9.92 7.86 -6.18
C ILE A 30 9.10 8.27 -7.41
N ARG A 31 8.94 7.33 -8.35
CA ARG A 31 7.90 7.39 -9.37
C ARG A 31 6.85 6.34 -9.09
N LEU A 32 5.60 6.77 -9.14
CA LEU A 32 4.45 5.89 -9.10
C LEU A 32 3.68 6.08 -10.41
N ASN A 33 3.49 5.00 -11.16
CA ASN A 33 2.86 5.01 -12.49
C ASN A 33 3.54 5.95 -13.49
N GLY A 34 4.87 6.08 -13.39
CA GLY A 34 5.67 6.96 -14.24
C GLY A 34 5.65 8.43 -13.83
N GLU A 35 4.74 8.83 -12.95
CA GLU A 35 4.69 10.18 -12.39
C GLU A 35 5.57 10.29 -11.16
N ARG A 36 6.30 11.41 -11.04
CA ARG A 36 7.13 11.66 -9.86
C ARG A 36 6.21 11.97 -8.68
N TRP A 37 6.44 11.30 -7.56
CA TRP A 37 5.60 11.36 -6.38
C TRP A 37 6.44 11.63 -5.14
N PHE A 38 5.97 12.56 -4.31
CA PHE A 38 6.57 12.89 -3.02
C PHE A 38 5.53 12.58 -1.93
N PRO A 39 5.60 11.41 -1.28
CA PRO A 39 4.57 10.98 -0.34
C PRO A 39 4.52 11.90 0.88
N LEU A 40 3.36 12.47 1.14
CA LEU A 40 3.04 13.11 2.42
C LEU A 40 2.21 12.13 3.24
N GLY A 41 2.93 11.39 4.09
CA GLY A 41 2.42 10.26 4.88
C GLY A 41 1.84 10.63 6.24
N ILE A 42 0.82 9.89 6.67
CA ILE A 42 0.33 9.88 8.05
C ILE A 42 0.14 8.45 8.57
N TYR A 43 0.63 8.19 9.79
CA TYR A 43 0.59 6.86 10.42
C TYR A 43 -0.80 6.44 10.91
N GLU A 44 -1.67 7.40 11.21
CA GLU A 44 -3.05 7.13 11.63
C GLU A 44 -3.78 6.43 10.48
N VAL A 45 -4.44 5.31 10.78
CA VAL A 45 -5.22 4.55 9.80
C VAL A 45 -6.63 5.17 9.74
N PRO A 46 -7.07 5.70 8.58
CA PRO A 46 -8.40 6.27 8.43
C PRO A 46 -9.49 5.25 8.76
N LYS A 47 -10.46 5.63 9.59
CA LYS A 47 -11.55 4.76 10.03
C LYS A 47 -12.76 4.78 9.10
N ASP A 48 -12.98 5.90 8.42
CA ASP A 48 -14.11 6.12 7.52
C ASP A 48 -13.81 7.24 6.51
N ALA A 49 -14.75 7.47 5.59
CA ALA A 49 -14.64 8.50 4.55
C ALA A 49 -14.39 9.92 5.11
N THR A 50 -14.91 10.23 6.29
CA THR A 50 -14.72 11.55 6.92
C THR A 50 -13.26 11.76 7.31
N GLU A 51 -12.60 10.74 7.87
CA GLU A 51 -11.18 10.81 8.18
C GLU A 51 -10.31 10.89 6.91
N PHE A 52 -10.65 10.15 5.85
CA PHE A 52 -9.97 10.29 4.55
C PHE A 52 -10.06 11.73 4.01
N GLU A 53 -11.25 12.33 4.00
CA GLU A 53 -11.45 13.71 3.54
C GLU A 53 -10.71 14.73 4.40
N LEU A 54 -10.67 14.53 5.73
CA LEU A 54 -9.88 15.37 6.63
C LEU A 54 -8.39 15.30 6.30
N PHE A 55 -7.84 14.09 6.10
CA PHE A 55 -6.43 13.92 5.77
C PHE A 55 -6.12 14.54 4.40
N LYS A 56 -7.02 14.36 3.43
CA LYS A 56 -6.84 14.89 2.07
C LYS A 56 -6.84 16.41 2.06
N SER A 57 -7.79 17.02 2.76
CA SER A 57 -7.89 18.48 2.90
C SER A 57 -6.72 19.09 3.68
N THR A 58 -6.04 18.30 4.52
CA THR A 58 -4.80 18.69 5.22
C THR A 58 -3.56 18.58 4.32
N GLY A 59 -3.66 17.89 3.18
CA GLY A 59 -2.59 17.74 2.21
C GLY A 59 -1.86 16.39 2.25
N PHE A 60 -2.33 15.42 3.05
CA PHE A 60 -1.82 14.05 2.99
C PHE A 60 -2.34 13.32 1.75
N ASP A 61 -1.51 12.47 1.18
CA ASP A 61 -1.83 11.62 0.02
C ASP A 61 -1.36 10.17 0.20
N PHE A 62 -0.80 9.85 1.36
CA PHE A 62 -0.24 8.56 1.70
C PHE A 62 -0.61 8.16 3.14
N VAL A 63 -1.13 6.95 3.33
CA VAL A 63 -1.61 6.47 4.65
C VAL A 63 -1.11 5.07 4.97
N ARG A 64 -0.96 4.80 6.27
CA ARG A 64 -0.79 3.43 6.76
C ARG A 64 -2.09 2.67 6.56
N GLY A 65 -1.99 1.43 6.11
CA GLY A 65 -3.13 0.54 5.94
C GLY A 65 -2.86 -0.90 6.34
N ASN A 66 -3.86 -1.74 6.11
CA ASN A 66 -3.77 -3.19 6.27
C ASN A 66 -3.88 -3.87 4.89
N ALA A 67 -3.49 -5.14 4.81
CA ALA A 67 -3.72 -5.99 3.64
C ALA A 67 -5.21 -6.41 3.51
N ASP A 68 -6.07 -5.41 3.33
CA ASP A 68 -7.51 -5.55 3.13
C ASP A 68 -7.91 -4.83 1.84
N ALA A 69 -8.59 -5.54 0.93
CA ALA A 69 -8.96 -4.99 -0.36
C ALA A 69 -9.98 -3.85 -0.23
N GLY A 70 -10.94 -3.96 0.68
CA GLY A 70 -11.96 -2.92 0.89
C GLY A 70 -11.37 -1.61 1.41
N PHE A 71 -10.39 -1.69 2.32
CA PHE A 71 -9.63 -0.52 2.76
C PHE A 71 -8.87 0.13 1.59
N LEU A 72 -8.24 -0.66 0.74
CA LEU A 72 -7.48 -0.16 -0.40
C LEU A 72 -8.39 0.45 -1.48
N ASP A 73 -9.55 -0.14 -1.72
CA ASP A 73 -10.59 0.42 -2.59
C ASP A 73 -11.00 1.80 -2.08
N GLN A 74 -11.36 1.90 -0.79
CA GLN A 74 -11.75 3.15 -0.16
C GLN A 74 -10.63 4.21 -0.19
N ALA A 75 -9.38 3.81 0.08
CA ALA A 75 -8.24 4.71 -0.01
C ALA A 75 -8.06 5.24 -1.45
N GLY A 76 -8.16 4.35 -2.44
CA GLY A 76 -8.09 4.71 -3.85
C GLY A 76 -9.21 5.67 -4.28
N GLU A 77 -10.43 5.44 -3.82
CA GLU A 77 -11.59 6.33 -4.07
C GLU A 77 -11.36 7.76 -3.55
N HIS A 78 -10.62 7.92 -2.44
CA HIS A 78 -10.26 9.21 -1.85
C HIS A 78 -8.90 9.75 -2.35
N GLY A 79 -8.30 9.08 -3.35
CA GLY A 79 -7.06 9.49 -3.97
C GLY A 79 -5.84 9.35 -3.07
N PHE A 80 -5.81 8.32 -2.22
CA PHE A 80 -4.67 7.97 -1.38
C PHE A 80 -3.89 6.78 -1.95
N GLN A 81 -2.59 6.81 -1.69
CA GLN A 81 -1.73 5.64 -1.73
C GLN A 81 -1.58 5.05 -0.33
N VAL A 82 -1.27 3.76 -0.26
CA VAL A 82 -1.22 3.00 0.99
C VAL A 82 0.13 2.33 1.15
N TRP A 83 0.68 2.38 2.36
CA TRP A 83 1.72 1.46 2.79
C TRP A 83 1.18 0.43 3.77
N ILE A 84 1.67 -0.79 3.65
CA ILE A 84 1.25 -1.90 4.50
C ILE A 84 2.48 -2.48 5.21
N PRO A 85 2.55 -2.42 6.54
CA PRO A 85 3.56 -3.13 7.31
C PRO A 85 3.32 -4.64 7.26
N LEU A 86 4.34 -5.37 6.84
CA LEU A 86 4.37 -6.83 6.89
C LEU A 86 4.66 -7.34 8.30
N GLY A 87 5.34 -6.55 9.14
CA GLY A 87 5.77 -6.97 10.47
C GLY A 87 6.47 -8.33 10.42
N GLY A 88 6.13 -9.24 11.33
CA GLY A 88 6.73 -10.58 11.37
C GLY A 88 6.51 -11.46 10.12
N PHE A 89 5.60 -11.11 9.20
CA PHE A 89 5.43 -11.89 7.96
C PHE A 89 6.63 -11.80 7.02
N SER A 90 7.48 -10.77 7.14
CA SER A 90 8.70 -10.67 6.34
C SER A 90 9.81 -11.62 6.81
N GLU A 91 9.66 -12.25 7.98
CA GLU A 91 10.57 -13.27 8.45
C GLU A 91 10.22 -14.60 7.78
N VAL A 92 11.08 -15.06 6.86
CA VAL A 92 10.82 -16.26 6.03
C VAL A 92 11.88 -17.35 6.31
N PRO A 93 11.92 -17.95 7.51
CA PRO A 93 12.91 -18.96 7.86
C PRO A 93 12.67 -20.32 7.19
N ASP A 94 11.44 -20.59 6.76
CA ASP A 94 11.02 -21.85 6.16
C ASP A 94 9.88 -21.67 5.13
N GLU A 95 9.52 -22.76 4.46
CA GLU A 95 8.44 -22.74 3.46
C GLU A 95 7.06 -22.45 4.08
N ALA A 96 6.81 -22.79 5.35
CA ALA A 96 5.53 -22.49 5.99
C ALA A 96 5.38 -20.97 6.22
N ALA A 97 6.44 -20.29 6.63
CA ALA A 97 6.47 -18.83 6.74
C ALA A 97 6.31 -18.15 5.37
N LYS A 98 6.95 -18.70 4.33
CA LYS A 98 6.77 -18.21 2.95
C LYS A 98 5.33 -18.29 2.47
N LEU A 99 4.66 -19.42 2.74
CA LEU A 99 3.24 -19.59 2.40
C LEU A 99 2.34 -18.61 3.17
N LYS A 100 2.67 -18.32 4.44
CA LYS A 100 1.96 -17.29 5.22
C LYS A 100 2.13 -15.90 4.62
N LEU A 101 3.35 -15.51 4.24
CA LEU A 101 3.60 -14.23 3.57
C LEU A 101 2.84 -14.16 2.24
N GLN A 102 2.90 -15.21 1.43
CA GLN A 102 2.17 -15.27 0.16
C GLN A 102 0.66 -15.12 0.35
N ALA A 103 0.08 -15.83 1.31
CA ALA A 103 -1.34 -15.72 1.63
C ALA A 103 -1.73 -14.32 2.14
N HIS A 104 -0.81 -13.63 2.83
CA HIS A 104 -1.02 -12.28 3.31
C HIS A 104 -1.01 -11.24 2.17
N ILE A 105 -0.09 -11.34 1.22
CA ILE A 105 0.06 -10.33 0.15
C ILE A 105 -0.82 -10.59 -1.08
N GLN A 106 -1.11 -11.86 -1.40
CA GLN A 106 -1.84 -12.24 -2.63
C GLN A 106 -3.14 -11.46 -2.87
N PRO A 107 -3.99 -11.22 -1.86
CA PRO A 107 -5.26 -10.51 -2.06
C PRO A 107 -5.11 -9.07 -2.54
N VAL A 108 -3.97 -8.43 -2.25
CA VAL A 108 -3.79 -6.98 -2.43
C VAL A 108 -2.55 -6.58 -3.22
N GLN A 109 -1.66 -7.51 -3.55
CA GLN A 109 -0.36 -7.25 -4.20
C GLN A 109 -0.46 -6.49 -5.52
N ASN A 110 -1.61 -6.55 -6.21
CA ASN A 110 -1.84 -5.87 -7.48
C ASN A 110 -2.80 -4.68 -7.35
N HIS A 111 -3.16 -4.28 -6.12
CA HIS A 111 -4.11 -3.21 -5.91
C HIS A 111 -3.51 -1.85 -6.31
N PRO A 112 -4.19 -1.00 -7.10
CA PRO A 112 -3.63 0.26 -7.59
C PRO A 112 -3.33 1.30 -6.50
N ALA A 113 -4.02 1.22 -5.36
CA ALA A 113 -3.75 2.06 -4.18
C ALA A 113 -2.60 1.55 -3.30
N LEU A 114 -2.05 0.36 -3.55
CA LEU A 114 -0.90 -0.13 -2.81
C LEU A 114 0.39 0.45 -3.41
N ALA A 115 1.15 1.19 -2.61
CA ALA A 115 2.41 1.80 -3.03
C ALA A 115 3.66 1.15 -2.40
N ILE A 116 3.61 0.81 -1.11
CA ILE A 116 4.79 0.37 -0.35
C ILE A 116 4.47 -0.81 0.58
N TRP A 117 5.36 -1.80 0.61
CA TRP A 117 5.43 -2.80 1.67
C TRP A 117 6.49 -2.37 2.69
N GLU A 118 6.10 -2.26 3.95
CA GLU A 118 7.01 -1.91 5.04
C GLU A 118 7.51 -3.19 5.72
N LEU A 119 8.83 -3.35 5.82
CA LEU A 119 9.50 -4.41 6.59
C LEU A 119 9.33 -4.16 8.10
N PRO A 120 9.83 -5.03 9.01
CA PRO A 120 9.65 -4.83 10.43
C PRO A 120 10.23 -3.48 10.87
N ASP A 121 9.40 -2.69 11.53
CA ASP A 121 9.82 -1.44 12.13
C ASP A 121 10.94 -1.69 13.15
N GLU A 122 11.94 -0.82 13.12
CA GLU A 122 13.13 -0.88 13.96
C GLU A 122 13.71 -2.31 14.16
N ALA A 123 13.93 -3.07 13.08
CA ALA A 123 14.34 -4.48 13.14
C ALA A 123 15.56 -4.79 14.05
N LEU A 124 16.42 -3.81 14.34
CA LEU A 124 17.60 -3.96 15.20
C LEU A 124 17.43 -3.41 16.62
N TRP A 125 16.25 -2.89 16.98
CA TRP A 125 15.98 -2.27 18.28
C TRP A 125 16.37 -3.18 19.45
N ASN A 126 15.93 -4.44 19.40
CA ASN A 126 16.20 -5.42 20.46
C ASN A 126 17.69 -5.80 20.53
N CYS A 127 18.40 -5.82 19.41
CA CYS A 127 19.85 -6.05 19.37
C CYS A 127 20.60 -4.92 20.08
N GLU A 128 20.21 -3.68 19.80
CA GLU A 128 20.80 -2.49 20.40
C GLU A 128 20.52 -2.41 21.90
N GLN A 129 19.29 -2.68 22.34
CA GLN A 129 18.93 -2.71 23.77
C GLN A 129 19.73 -3.77 24.53
N THR A 130 19.86 -4.96 23.95
CA THR A 130 20.66 -6.05 24.54
C THR A 130 22.13 -5.63 24.68
N ARG A 131 22.68 -4.99 23.64
CA ARG A 131 24.05 -4.48 23.65
C ARG A 131 24.27 -3.42 24.72
N ARG A 132 23.36 -2.46 24.86
CA ARG A 132 23.43 -1.41 25.90
C ARG A 132 23.44 -2.00 27.31
N ALA A 133 22.51 -2.92 27.58
CA ALA A 133 22.42 -3.58 28.88
C ALA A 133 23.66 -4.42 29.25
N ALA A 134 24.42 -4.90 28.26
CA ALA A 134 25.69 -5.59 28.48
C ALA A 134 26.82 -4.60 28.83
N ASN A 135 26.86 -3.45 28.17
CA ASN A 135 27.89 -2.42 28.38
C ASN A 135 27.71 -1.63 29.68
N ASP A 136 26.48 -1.47 30.19
CA ASP A 136 26.22 -0.78 31.46
C ASP A 136 26.61 -1.61 32.71
N LYS A 137 27.13 -2.83 32.52
CA LYS A 137 27.61 -3.72 33.59
C LYS A 137 29.13 -3.73 33.76
N GLU A 138 29.87 -2.97 32.95
CA GLU A 138 31.31 -2.71 33.09
C GLU A 138 31.59 -1.37 33.76
#